data_AF-A0A4Q4N0L5-F1
#
_entry.id   AF-A0A4Q4N0L5-F1
#
_cell.length_a   1.000
_cell.length_b   1.000
_cell.length_c   1.000
_cell.angle_alpha   90.00
_cell.angle_beta   90.00
_cell.angle_gamma   90.00
#
_symmetry.space_group_name_H-M   'P 1'
#
loop_
_entity.id
_entity.type
_entity.pdbx_description
1 polymer ?
#
loop_
_entity_poly.entity_id
_entity_poly.type
_entity_poly.pdbx_seq_one_letter_code
_entity_poly.pdbx_strand_id
1 'polypeptide(L)'
;MIHLSTILVWVFGLLAVIAASPISQPTPSDITERANDSSLQLVFGEMLGNHFWWLFQGPRGIGVDMCGLDEQFELVKLWPHPGTANIDSPPFPTKITVKVRYDGRQECSYYNDGKGNAGRLVCADPSPYSTDFKRDPQWDKPTEVCKGKRMHRGYFVEYGT
;
A
#
# COMPACT_ATOMS: atom_id res chain seq x y z
N MET A 1 55.99 62.55 -7.50
CA MET A 1 56.41 61.21 -7.01
C MET A 1 55.53 60.88 -5.82
N ILE A 2 54.57 59.98 -6.01
CA ILE A 2 53.56 59.59 -5.02
C ILE A 2 53.98 58.20 -4.52
N HIS A 3 54.27 58.04 -3.23
CA HIS A 3 54.46 56.73 -2.62
C HIS A 3 53.24 56.37 -1.78
N LEU A 4 52.50 55.37 -2.26
CA LEU A 4 51.30 54.79 -1.69
C LEU A 4 51.61 53.96 -0.43
N SER A 5 50.84 54.22 0.64
CA SER A 5 50.74 53.41 1.85
C SER A 5 50.12 52.04 1.54
N THR A 6 50.76 50.97 2.03
CA THR A 6 50.24 49.59 1.94
C THR A 6 49.35 49.29 3.15
N ILE A 7 48.07 48.97 2.92
CA ILE A 7 47.12 48.52 3.96
C ILE A 7 47.01 47.00 3.86
N LEU A 8 47.36 46.28 4.95
CA LEU A 8 47.10 44.84 5.10
C LEU A 8 45.61 44.60 5.35
N VAL A 9 44.99 43.75 4.53
CA VAL A 9 43.62 43.25 4.73
C VAL A 9 43.72 41.84 5.35
N TRP A 10 43.20 41.69 6.56
CA TRP A 10 43.02 40.39 7.22
C TRP A 10 41.66 39.80 6.81
N VAL A 11 41.69 38.65 6.12
CA VAL A 11 40.47 37.88 5.79
C VAL A 11 40.25 36.84 6.88
N PHE A 12 39.23 37.05 7.72
CA PHE A 12 38.71 36.03 8.63
C PHE A 12 37.83 35.05 7.84
N GLY A 13 38.31 33.82 7.65
CA GLY A 13 37.52 32.74 7.09
C GLY A 13 36.55 32.16 8.13
N LEU A 14 35.26 32.29 7.89
CA LEU A 14 34.20 31.63 8.64
C LEU A 14 34.09 30.17 8.14
N LEU A 15 34.54 29.18 8.94
CA LEU A 15 34.23 27.77 8.68
C LEU A 15 32.78 27.48 9.13
N ALA A 16 31.87 27.34 8.18
CA ALA A 16 30.55 26.77 8.43
C ALA A 16 30.66 25.25 8.51
N VAL A 17 30.50 24.69 9.72
CA VAL A 17 30.36 23.24 9.91
C VAL A 17 28.93 22.86 9.55
N ILE A 18 28.73 22.28 8.37
CA ILE A 18 27.45 21.68 7.98
C ILE A 18 27.33 20.38 8.78
N ALA A 19 26.53 20.39 9.85
CA ALA A 19 26.12 19.19 10.56
C ALA A 19 25.16 18.41 9.64
N ALA A 20 25.69 17.44 8.89
CA ALA A 20 24.87 16.45 8.20
C ALA A 20 24.22 15.56 9.27
N SER A 21 22.89 15.63 9.39
CA SER A 21 22.14 14.67 10.21
C SER A 21 22.48 13.25 9.75
N PRO A 22 22.76 12.30 10.68
CA PRO A 22 23.06 10.93 10.29
C PRO A 22 21.82 10.32 9.59
N ILE A 23 22.00 9.93 8.33
CA ILE A 23 21.01 9.15 7.59
C ILE A 23 20.93 7.79 8.28
N SER A 24 19.87 7.55 9.06
CA SER A 24 19.63 6.22 9.63
C SER A 24 19.35 5.26 8.48
N GLN A 25 20.27 4.32 8.26
CA GLN A 25 20.06 3.24 7.31
C GLN A 25 19.00 2.28 7.86
N PRO A 26 18.03 1.82 7.04
CA PRO A 26 17.05 0.85 7.48
C PRO A 26 17.74 -0.45 7.88
N THR A 27 17.28 -1.04 8.98
CA THR A 27 17.77 -2.34 9.46
C THR A 27 17.25 -3.47 8.57
N PRO A 28 17.89 -4.65 8.55
CA PRO A 28 17.37 -5.83 7.84
C PRO A 28 15.94 -6.22 8.26
N SER A 29 15.58 -6.00 9.53
CA SER A 29 14.21 -6.16 10.04
C SER A 29 13.25 -5.18 9.37
N ASP A 30 13.63 -3.90 9.24
CA ASP A 30 12.78 -2.89 8.57
C ASP A 30 12.55 -3.25 7.09
N ILE A 31 13.57 -3.81 6.42
CA ILE A 31 13.46 -4.21 5.01
C ILE A 31 12.51 -5.41 4.87
N THR A 32 12.60 -6.37 5.79
CA THR A 32 11.74 -7.57 5.78
C THR A 32 10.29 -7.22 6.09
N GLU A 33 10.06 -6.36 7.09
CA GLU A 33 8.72 -5.87 7.44
C GLU A 33 8.10 -5.07 6.30
N ARG A 34 8.86 -4.18 5.64
CA ARG A 34 8.39 -3.46 4.45
C ARG A 34 8.01 -4.38 3.31
N ALA A 35 8.81 -5.41 3.03
CA ALA A 35 8.52 -6.38 1.99
C ALA A 35 7.21 -7.15 2.25
N ASN A 36 6.93 -7.43 3.52
CA ASN A 36 5.71 -8.14 3.98
C ASN A 36 4.46 -7.24 4.04
N ASP A 37 4.63 -5.91 4.04
CA ASP A 37 3.53 -4.93 4.08
C ASP A 37 3.37 -4.19 2.73
N SER A 38 3.93 -4.70 1.63
CA SER A 38 4.00 -4.00 0.34
C SER A 38 2.90 -4.36 -0.67
N SER A 39 1.94 -5.21 -0.29
CA SER A 39 0.84 -5.65 -1.15
C SER A 39 -0.49 -5.62 -0.39
N LEU A 40 -1.52 -5.05 -1.04
CA LEU A 40 -2.91 -5.10 -0.57
C LEU A 40 -3.77 -5.71 -1.67
N GLN A 41 -4.56 -6.71 -1.33
CA GLN A 41 -5.34 -7.49 -2.28
C GLN A 41 -6.80 -7.62 -1.82
N LEU A 42 -7.71 -7.27 -2.72
CA LEU A 42 -9.14 -7.40 -2.55
C LEU A 42 -9.62 -8.70 -3.18
N VAL A 43 -10.20 -9.56 -2.37
CA VAL A 43 -10.88 -10.78 -2.79
C VAL A 43 -12.38 -10.61 -2.60
N PHE A 44 -13.14 -10.92 -3.63
CA PHE A 44 -14.59 -10.93 -3.59
C PHE A 44 -15.10 -12.32 -3.25
N GLY A 45 -16.03 -12.37 -2.32
CA GLY A 45 -16.51 -13.60 -1.71
C GLY A 45 -18.01 -13.77 -1.79
N GLU A 46 -18.45 -15.02 -1.91
CA GLU A 46 -19.83 -15.42 -1.70
C GLU A 46 -19.90 -16.49 -0.58
N MET A 47 -20.77 -16.26 0.40
CA MET A 47 -21.06 -17.20 1.47
C MET A 47 -22.56 -17.22 1.75
N LEU A 48 -23.20 -18.38 1.55
CA LEU A 48 -24.65 -18.56 1.74
C LEU A 48 -25.48 -17.52 0.95
N GLY A 49 -25.07 -17.20 -0.28
CA GLY A 49 -25.71 -16.21 -1.16
C GLY A 49 -25.40 -14.75 -0.81
N ASN A 50 -24.67 -14.47 0.27
CA ASN A 50 -24.24 -13.12 0.65
C ASN A 50 -22.85 -12.83 0.12
N HIS A 51 -22.63 -11.59 -0.31
CA HIS A 51 -21.37 -11.17 -0.90
C HIS A 51 -20.53 -10.30 0.03
N PHE A 52 -19.21 -10.47 -0.01
CA PHE A 52 -18.28 -9.75 0.85
C PHE A 52 -17.02 -9.36 0.09
N TRP A 53 -16.42 -8.26 0.53
CA TRP A 53 -15.05 -7.91 0.21
C TRP A 53 -14.15 -8.30 1.39
N TRP A 54 -13.03 -8.95 1.05
CA TRP A 54 -11.91 -9.19 1.96
C TRP A 54 -10.70 -8.42 1.47
N LEU A 55 -10.19 -7.52 2.32
CA LEU A 55 -8.91 -6.85 2.11
C LEU A 55 -7.85 -7.60 2.89
N PHE A 56 -6.93 -8.20 2.15
CA PHE A 56 -5.74 -8.84 2.68
C PHE A 56 -4.53 -7.94 2.50
N GLN A 57 -3.60 -8.05 3.45
CA GLN A 57 -2.29 -7.42 3.40
C GLN A 57 -1.22 -8.51 3.46
N GLY A 58 -0.17 -8.37 2.66
CA GLY A 58 0.92 -9.35 2.67
C GLY A 58 2.07 -8.99 1.74
N PRO A 59 2.94 -9.97 1.44
CA PRO A 59 4.19 -9.74 0.77
C PRO A 59 4.03 -9.38 -0.70
N ARG A 60 5.01 -8.62 -1.19
CA ARG A 60 5.10 -8.25 -2.60
C ARG A 60 5.31 -9.46 -3.51
N GLY A 61 4.62 -9.51 -4.65
CA GLY A 61 4.79 -10.47 -5.73
C GLY A 61 4.06 -11.80 -5.51
N ILE A 62 3.33 -11.93 -4.40
CA ILE A 62 2.62 -13.15 -4.02
C ILE A 62 1.12 -12.83 -4.04
N GLY A 63 0.33 -13.68 -4.67
CA GLY A 63 -1.13 -13.57 -4.64
C GLY A 63 -1.70 -14.30 -3.42
N VAL A 64 -2.68 -13.70 -2.74
CA VAL A 64 -3.41 -14.33 -1.62
C VAL A 64 -3.87 -15.73 -2.02
N ASP A 65 -3.62 -16.74 -1.20
CA ASP A 65 -4.33 -18.01 -1.28
C ASP A 65 -5.78 -17.81 -0.83
N MET A 66 -6.72 -17.96 -1.77
CA MET A 66 -8.14 -17.71 -1.51
C MET A 66 -8.74 -18.73 -0.53
N CYS A 67 -8.13 -19.89 -0.35
CA CYS A 67 -8.59 -20.87 0.65
C CYS A 67 -7.95 -20.69 2.03
N GLY A 68 -7.10 -19.67 2.20
CA GLY A 68 -6.59 -19.23 3.50
C GLY A 68 -5.60 -20.20 4.14
N LEU A 69 -4.75 -20.85 3.34
CA LEU A 69 -3.63 -21.66 3.84
C LEU A 69 -2.33 -20.85 3.96
N ASP A 70 -2.32 -19.59 3.49
CA ASP A 70 -1.12 -18.76 3.50
C ASP A 70 -1.06 -17.86 4.75
N GLU A 71 -0.20 -18.24 5.70
CA GLU A 71 0.07 -17.47 6.92
C GLU A 71 0.78 -16.13 6.65
N GLN A 72 1.25 -15.89 5.42
CA GLN A 72 1.91 -14.63 5.03
C GLN A 72 0.92 -13.47 4.83
N PHE A 73 -0.38 -13.74 4.75
CA PHE A 73 -1.40 -12.72 4.55
C PHE A 73 -2.24 -12.48 5.80
N GLU A 74 -2.36 -11.22 6.19
CA GLU A 74 -3.27 -10.74 7.23
C GLU A 74 -4.60 -10.32 6.60
N LEU A 75 -5.73 -10.83 7.13
CA LEU A 75 -7.05 -10.28 6.80
C LEU A 75 -7.27 -8.97 7.56
N VAL A 76 -7.10 -7.84 6.89
CA VAL A 76 -7.25 -6.51 7.49
C VAL A 76 -8.72 -6.15 7.67
N LYS A 77 -9.56 -6.44 6.67
CA LYS A 77 -10.98 -6.09 6.74
C LYS A 77 -11.86 -7.03 5.93
N LEU A 78 -13.00 -7.35 6.52
CA LEU A 78 -14.15 -7.97 5.88
C LEU A 78 -15.32 -6.98 5.92
N TRP A 79 -16.00 -6.76 4.79
CA TRP A 79 -17.24 -5.97 4.75
C TRP A 79 -18.22 -6.48 3.70
N PRO A 80 -19.54 -6.33 3.93
CA PRO A 80 -20.54 -6.83 3.00
C PRO A 80 -20.60 -5.98 1.73
N HIS A 81 -20.87 -6.64 0.60
CA HIS A 81 -21.35 -6.01 -0.61
C HIS A 81 -22.89 -6.11 -0.63
N PRO A 82 -23.61 -5.00 -0.88
CA PRO A 82 -25.06 -5.00 -0.91
C PRO A 82 -25.60 -5.71 -2.15
N GLY A 83 -26.59 -6.58 -1.94
CA GLY A 83 -27.31 -7.25 -3.03
C GLY A 83 -26.56 -8.46 -3.60
N THR A 84 -27.03 -8.90 -4.77
CA THR A 84 -26.44 -10.02 -5.51
C THR A 84 -25.47 -9.50 -6.56
N ALA A 85 -24.36 -10.21 -6.74
CA ALA A 85 -23.37 -9.91 -7.76
C ALA A 85 -22.91 -11.22 -8.41
N ASN A 86 -22.33 -11.12 -9.61
CA ASN A 86 -21.65 -12.26 -10.21
C ASN A 86 -20.26 -12.40 -9.57
N ILE A 87 -20.00 -13.52 -8.90
CA ILE A 87 -18.70 -13.77 -8.26
C ILE A 87 -17.56 -13.83 -9.28
N ASP A 88 -17.83 -14.29 -10.51
CA ASP A 88 -16.85 -14.42 -11.60
C ASP A 88 -16.54 -13.07 -12.29
N SER A 89 -17.23 -12.00 -11.89
CA SER A 89 -16.97 -10.64 -12.34
C SER A 89 -17.18 -9.69 -11.17
N PRO A 90 -16.22 -9.63 -10.22
CA PRO A 90 -16.35 -8.83 -9.02
C PRO A 90 -16.78 -7.38 -9.32
N PRO A 91 -17.75 -6.84 -8.56
CA PRO A 91 -18.19 -5.46 -8.73
C PRO A 91 -17.13 -4.48 -8.21
N PHE A 92 -17.37 -3.17 -8.29
CA PHE A 92 -16.56 -2.23 -7.53
C PHE A 92 -16.93 -2.28 -6.03
N PRO A 93 -15.95 -2.13 -5.11
CA PRO A 93 -16.24 -2.02 -3.69
C PRO A 93 -17.09 -0.80 -3.34
N THR A 94 -17.81 -0.88 -2.22
CA THR A 94 -18.63 0.22 -1.69
C THR A 94 -17.77 1.24 -0.93
N LYS A 95 -18.37 2.38 -0.59
CA LYS A 95 -17.71 3.44 0.18
C LYS A 95 -17.20 2.91 1.53
N ILE A 96 -15.90 3.00 1.76
CA ILE A 96 -15.25 2.56 3.00
C ILE A 96 -13.87 3.22 3.14
N THR A 97 -13.43 3.37 4.40
CA THR A 97 -12.05 3.70 4.74
C THR A 97 -11.52 2.66 5.72
N VAL A 98 -10.34 2.10 5.45
CA VAL A 98 -9.70 1.07 6.28
C VAL A 98 -8.25 1.46 6.49
N LYS A 99 -7.80 1.57 7.75
CA LYS A 99 -6.39 1.79 8.08
C LYS A 99 -5.58 0.54 7.73
N VAL A 100 -4.42 0.74 7.13
CA VAL A 100 -3.51 -0.33 6.69
C VAL A 100 -2.07 0.07 7.02
N ARG A 101 -1.16 -0.91 7.03
CA ARG A 101 0.28 -0.62 6.96
C ARG A 101 0.71 -0.74 5.51
N TYR A 102 1.69 0.06 5.09
CA TYR A 102 2.19 -0.02 3.71
C TYR A 102 3.61 0.48 3.55
N ASP A 103 4.56 -0.42 3.25
CA ASP A 103 5.96 -0.09 2.92
C ASP A 103 6.61 0.93 3.89
N GLY A 104 6.35 0.80 5.19
CA GLY A 104 6.88 1.69 6.24
C GLY A 104 6.38 3.14 6.18
N ARG A 105 5.37 3.44 5.35
CA ARG A 105 4.70 4.75 5.29
C ARG A 105 3.74 4.92 6.46
N GLN A 106 3.49 6.18 6.82
CA GLN A 106 2.62 6.52 7.94
C GLN A 106 1.19 6.85 7.49
N GLU A 107 0.26 6.61 8.40
CA GLU A 107 -1.17 6.95 8.25
C GLU A 107 -1.79 6.46 6.92
N CYS A 108 -1.44 5.24 6.53
CA CYS A 108 -1.98 4.65 5.32
C CYS A 108 -3.42 4.16 5.52
N SER A 109 -4.23 4.31 4.47
CA SER A 109 -5.57 3.78 4.40
C SER A 109 -5.92 3.32 2.99
N TYR A 110 -6.64 2.20 2.91
CA TYR A 110 -7.51 1.93 1.77
C TYR A 110 -8.72 2.86 1.85
N TYR A 111 -9.01 3.56 0.77
CA TYR A 111 -10.13 4.48 0.65
C TYR A 111 -10.92 4.20 -0.63
N ASN A 112 -12.23 4.06 -0.51
CA ASN A 112 -13.15 4.02 -1.64
C ASN A 112 -14.30 5.00 -1.38
N ASP A 113 -14.64 5.81 -2.38
CA ASP A 113 -15.72 6.80 -2.29
C ASP A 113 -17.10 6.26 -2.70
N GLY A 114 -17.16 5.02 -3.19
CA GLY A 114 -18.35 4.34 -3.66
C GLY A 114 -18.84 4.76 -5.04
N LYS A 115 -18.03 5.49 -5.82
CA LYS A 115 -18.44 6.02 -7.14
C LYS A 115 -18.02 5.13 -8.32
N GLY A 116 -18.00 3.82 -8.13
CA GLY A 116 -17.68 2.86 -9.19
C GLY A 116 -16.18 2.82 -9.53
N ASN A 117 -15.33 2.67 -8.52
CA ASN A 117 -13.89 2.46 -8.68
C ASN A 117 -13.38 1.40 -7.69
N ALA A 118 -12.18 0.89 -7.92
CA ALA A 118 -11.55 -0.14 -7.09
C ALA A 118 -11.08 0.37 -5.71
N GLY A 119 -11.07 1.69 -5.51
CA GLY A 119 -10.49 2.36 -4.36
C GLY A 119 -9.02 2.73 -4.59
N ARG A 120 -8.45 3.37 -3.58
CA ARG A 120 -7.10 3.93 -3.59
C ARG A 120 -6.40 3.60 -2.29
N LEU A 121 -5.10 3.37 -2.37
CA LEU A 121 -4.25 3.52 -1.21
C LEU A 121 -3.91 5.00 -1.07
N VAL A 122 -3.98 5.52 0.15
CA VAL A 122 -3.58 6.89 0.50
C VAL A 122 -2.75 6.81 1.77
N CYS A 123 -1.55 7.39 1.77
CA CYS A 123 -0.70 7.54 2.95
C CYS A 123 -0.36 9.00 3.15
N ALA A 124 -0.31 9.43 4.42
CA ALA A 124 0.26 10.71 4.78
C ALA A 124 1.79 10.65 4.80
N ASP A 125 2.41 11.74 5.26
CA ASP A 125 3.84 12.05 5.39
C ASP A 125 4.85 10.88 5.54
N PRO A 126 6.11 11.07 5.11
CA PRO A 126 6.78 12.33 4.70
C PRO A 126 6.66 12.68 3.21
N SER A 127 5.91 11.92 2.42
CA SER A 127 5.60 12.26 1.03
C SER A 127 4.23 11.70 0.70
N PRO A 128 3.22 12.57 0.46
CA PRO A 128 1.87 12.13 0.14
C PRO A 128 1.91 11.11 -0.99
N TYR A 129 1.48 9.90 -0.67
CA TYR A 129 1.47 8.80 -1.61
C TYR A 129 0.04 8.37 -1.82
N SER A 130 -0.37 8.31 -3.08
CA SER A 130 -1.64 7.71 -3.44
C SER A 130 -1.49 6.95 -4.74
N THR A 131 -2.13 5.81 -4.80
CA THR A 131 -2.18 4.97 -5.99
C THR A 131 -3.54 4.26 -6.05
N ASP A 132 -4.05 4.10 -7.25
CA ASP A 132 -5.32 3.43 -7.50
C ASP A 132 -5.12 1.91 -7.41
N PHE A 133 -6.08 1.21 -6.84
CA PHE A 133 -6.15 -0.25 -6.96
C PHE A 133 -6.42 -0.59 -8.44
N LYS A 134 -5.68 -1.56 -8.96
CA LYS A 134 -5.81 -2.07 -10.33
C LYS A 134 -6.50 -3.42 -10.29
N ARG A 135 -7.07 -3.86 -11.42
CA ARG A 135 -7.57 -5.24 -11.57
C ARG A 135 -6.43 -6.21 -11.28
N ASP A 136 -6.70 -7.24 -10.48
CA ASP A 136 -5.72 -8.28 -10.18
C ASP A 136 -5.21 -8.95 -11.47
N PRO A 137 -3.90 -9.22 -11.65
CA PRO A 137 -3.39 -9.86 -12.86
C PRO A 137 -3.94 -11.27 -13.08
N GLN A 138 -4.46 -11.89 -12.02
CA GLN A 138 -5.10 -13.18 -12.04
C GLN A 138 -6.63 -13.08 -11.98
N TRP A 139 -7.22 -11.93 -12.34
CA TRP A 139 -8.67 -11.72 -12.43
C TRP A 139 -9.37 -12.78 -13.28
N ASP A 140 -8.82 -13.12 -14.44
CA ASP A 140 -9.49 -14.08 -15.35
C ASP A 140 -9.35 -15.54 -14.90
N LYS A 141 -8.74 -15.81 -13.73
CA LYS A 141 -8.70 -17.17 -13.18
C LYS A 141 -10.09 -17.57 -12.66
N PRO A 142 -10.41 -18.88 -12.68
CA PRO A 142 -11.68 -19.37 -12.15
C PRO A 142 -11.88 -18.99 -10.67
N THR A 143 -13.13 -18.75 -10.30
CA THR A 143 -13.55 -18.67 -8.90
C THR A 143 -13.17 -19.95 -8.15
N GLU A 144 -12.52 -19.79 -7.01
CA GLU A 144 -12.14 -20.89 -6.13
C GLU A 144 -13.24 -21.21 -5.12
N VAL A 145 -13.40 -22.50 -4.80
CA VAL A 145 -14.40 -22.97 -3.84
C VAL A 145 -13.69 -23.49 -2.60
N CYS A 146 -13.82 -22.75 -1.49
CA CYS A 146 -13.12 -22.98 -0.24
C CYS A 146 -14.12 -23.26 0.89
N LYS A 147 -14.30 -24.53 1.26
CA LYS A 147 -15.18 -24.95 2.38
C LYS A 147 -16.57 -24.29 2.37
N GLY A 148 -17.24 -24.28 1.21
CA GLY A 148 -18.58 -23.68 1.04
C GLY A 148 -18.59 -22.17 0.82
N LYS A 149 -17.42 -21.54 0.64
CA LYS A 149 -17.26 -20.15 0.19
C LYS A 149 -16.79 -20.15 -1.25
N ARG A 150 -17.29 -19.22 -2.07
CA ARG A 150 -16.75 -18.95 -3.40
C ARG A 150 -15.91 -17.69 -3.32
N MET A 151 -14.72 -17.71 -3.90
CA MET A 151 -13.71 -16.67 -3.75
C MET A 151 -13.18 -16.30 -5.13
N HIS A 152 -13.08 -15.01 -5.42
CA HIS A 152 -12.58 -14.52 -6.69
C HIS A 152 -11.68 -13.30 -6.50
N ARG A 153 -10.59 -13.22 -7.25
CA ARG A 153 -9.63 -12.10 -7.14
C ARG A 153 -10.22 -10.84 -7.75
N GLY A 154 -10.24 -9.75 -6.99
CA GLY A 154 -10.78 -8.48 -7.44
C GLY A 154 -9.67 -7.52 -7.85
N TYR A 155 -9.20 -6.74 -6.90
CA TYR A 155 -8.29 -5.63 -7.19
C TYR A 155 -7.09 -5.66 -6.26
N PHE A 156 -6.00 -5.05 -6.67
CA PHE A 156 -4.79 -5.05 -5.87
C PHE A 156 -4.02 -3.74 -6.04
N VAL A 157 -3.12 -3.50 -5.11
CA VAL A 157 -2.07 -2.50 -5.22
C VAL A 157 -0.80 -3.07 -4.64
N GLU A 158 0.32 -2.71 -5.27
CA GLU A 158 1.61 -3.22 -4.90
C GLU A 158 2.72 -2.19 -5.14
N TYR A 159 3.68 -2.10 -4.22
CA TYR A 159 4.76 -1.13 -4.30
C TYR A 159 5.69 -1.41 -5.49
N GLY A 160 5.82 -0.41 -6.38
CA GLY A 160 6.68 -0.47 -7.56
C GLY A 160 6.00 -0.97 -8.84
N THR A 161 4.66 -1.00 -8.90
CA THR A 161 3.85 -1.42 -10.06
C THR A 161 3.06 -0.31 -10.73
#